data_AF-A0A1R1S7X7-F1
#
_entry.id   AF-A0A1R1S7X7-F1
#
_cell.length_a   1.000
_cell.length_b   1.000
_cell.length_c   1.000
_cell.angle_alpha   90.00
_cell.angle_beta   90.00
_cell.angle_gamma   90.00
#
_symmetry.space_group_name_H-M   'P 1'
#
loop_
_entity.id
_entity.type
_entity.pdbx_description
1 polymer ?
#
loop_
_entity_poly.entity_id
_entity_poly.type
_entity_poly.pdbx_seq_one_letter_code
_entity_poly.pdbx_strand_id
1 'polypeptide(L)'
;MFGTKAVHKAIDELKTSVGGLREALTNAIKQGLDGIKASIDEIRNDTQRTSNAAETLSGRIDNLHSEIQGLRGDIERLRTSVEATTRAVADGRSDERILGEIADLRAAVEGCRADAAEARQAATEVPQAEQQQAQAATGEADTGDFDKLLDLAAGVAYAEISCHRDTWDFLVAQSSRGQHFRLPGMVEEKDCLIDADLSGRTLIAVLDALWHTQRNPDVEPGTRRLAAKVYGRIGDALGKVEADGSPEQHRAGAEQRQPDVTRIVIDDRPPAEASN
;
A
#
# COMPACT_ATOMS: atom_id res chain seq x y z
N MET A 1 49.25 -73.61 91.77
CA MET A 1 48.03 -74.07 91.07
C MET A 1 47.07 -72.92 90.66
N PHE A 2 47.15 -71.71 91.25
CA PHE A 2 46.22 -70.60 90.95
C PHE A 2 46.49 -69.85 89.63
N GLY A 3 47.76 -69.74 89.18
CA GLY A 3 48.12 -68.97 87.98
C GLY A 3 47.60 -69.54 86.65
N THR A 4 47.50 -70.87 86.53
CA THR A 4 47.05 -71.50 85.27
C THR A 4 45.56 -71.28 84.99
N LYS A 5 44.69 -71.25 86.01
CA LYS A 5 43.25 -70.97 85.84
C LYS A 5 42.98 -69.55 85.36
N ALA A 6 43.72 -68.57 85.88
CA ALA A 6 43.59 -67.17 85.46
C ALA A 6 43.98 -66.97 83.98
N VAL A 7 45.06 -67.64 83.54
CA VAL A 7 45.49 -67.64 82.14
C VAL A 7 44.44 -68.26 81.22
N HIS A 8 43.84 -69.41 81.60
CA HIS A 8 42.78 -70.03 80.79
C HIS A 8 41.57 -69.11 80.63
N LYS A 9 41.13 -68.45 81.72
CA LYS A 9 40.02 -67.48 81.66
C LYS A 9 40.32 -66.32 80.71
N ALA A 10 41.53 -65.76 80.76
CA ALA A 10 41.94 -64.68 79.87
C ALA A 10 41.98 -65.12 78.39
N ILE A 11 42.41 -66.37 78.12
CA ILE A 11 42.38 -66.95 76.77
C ILE A 11 40.94 -67.10 76.27
N ASP A 12 40.01 -67.55 77.11
CA ASP A 12 38.59 -67.68 76.74
C ASP A 12 37.92 -66.31 76.48
N GLU A 13 38.24 -65.31 77.29
CA GLU A 13 37.81 -63.91 77.09
C GLU A 13 38.39 -63.35 75.78
N LEU A 14 39.68 -63.58 75.51
CA LEU A 14 40.32 -63.16 74.26
C LEU A 14 39.71 -63.86 73.04
N LYS A 15 39.45 -65.16 73.13
CA LYS A 15 38.82 -65.94 72.05
C LYS A 15 37.42 -65.43 71.74
N THR A 16 36.65 -65.10 72.77
CA THR A 16 35.33 -64.47 72.63
C THR A 16 35.44 -63.11 71.95
N SER A 17 36.39 -62.28 72.39
CA SER A 17 36.64 -60.95 71.81
C SER A 17 37.05 -61.02 70.34
N VAL A 18 37.98 -61.91 69.99
CA VAL A 18 38.41 -62.16 68.60
C VAL A 18 37.26 -62.66 67.74
N GLY A 19 36.40 -63.53 68.28
CA GLY A 19 35.17 -63.98 67.61
C GLY A 19 34.23 -62.83 67.29
N GLY A 20 33.95 -61.98 68.29
CA GLY A 20 33.10 -60.80 68.12
C GLY A 20 33.68 -59.78 67.14
N LEU A 21 34.98 -59.50 67.20
CA LEU A 21 35.67 -58.62 66.25
C LEU A 21 35.59 -59.15 64.82
N ARG A 22 35.79 -60.46 64.62
CA ARG A 22 35.67 -61.10 63.30
C ARG A 22 34.26 -60.97 62.74
N GLU A 23 33.25 -61.20 63.55
CA GLU A 23 31.85 -61.07 63.14
C GLU A 23 31.50 -59.62 62.80
N ALA A 24 31.86 -58.67 63.67
CA ALA A 24 31.66 -57.24 63.44
C ALA A 24 32.34 -56.76 62.15
N LEU A 25 33.60 -57.16 61.92
CA LEU A 25 34.34 -56.83 60.71
C LEU A 25 33.67 -57.42 59.46
N THR A 26 33.25 -58.68 59.53
CA THR A 26 32.56 -59.35 58.40
C THR A 26 31.26 -58.65 58.06
N ASN A 27 30.48 -58.27 59.07
CA ASN A 27 29.21 -57.58 58.87
C ASN A 27 29.40 -56.17 58.32
N ALA A 28 30.38 -55.42 58.86
CA ALA A 28 30.70 -54.08 58.37
C ALA A 28 31.17 -54.10 56.90
N ILE A 29 32.02 -55.06 56.52
CA ILE A 29 32.48 -55.21 55.13
C ILE A 29 31.31 -55.56 54.20
N LYS A 30 30.42 -56.49 54.60
CA LYS A 30 29.24 -56.85 53.81
C LYS A 30 28.33 -55.67 53.59
N GLN A 31 27.98 -54.95 54.65
CA GLN A 31 27.12 -53.76 54.57
C GLN A 31 27.77 -52.67 53.70
N GLY A 32 29.08 -52.44 53.85
CA GLY A 32 29.81 -51.49 53.00
C GLY A 32 29.80 -51.89 51.52
N LEU A 33 29.99 -53.18 51.22
CA LEU A 33 29.98 -53.69 49.86
C LEU A 33 28.58 -53.62 49.23
N ASP A 34 27.53 -53.92 49.99
CA ASP A 34 26.14 -53.76 49.55
C ASP A 34 25.80 -52.29 49.27
N GLY A 35 26.27 -51.37 50.12
CA GLY A 35 26.09 -49.93 49.92
C GLY A 35 26.84 -49.40 48.69
N ILE A 36 28.08 -49.86 48.46
CA ILE A 36 28.85 -49.53 47.27
C ILE A 36 28.14 -50.07 46.02
N LYS A 37 27.61 -51.30 46.07
CA LYS A 37 26.88 -51.89 44.96
C LYS A 37 25.63 -51.09 44.60
N ALA A 38 24.84 -50.68 45.61
CA ALA A 38 23.68 -49.81 45.40
C ALA A 38 24.08 -48.47 44.76
N SER A 39 25.16 -47.85 45.25
CA SER A 39 25.67 -46.58 44.69
C SER A 39 26.12 -46.74 43.23
N ILE A 40 26.77 -47.86 42.89
CA ILE A 40 27.17 -48.16 41.51
C ILE A 40 25.95 -48.32 40.59
N ASP A 41 24.91 -49.01 41.07
CA ASP A 41 23.66 -49.20 40.30
C ASP A 41 22.94 -47.85 40.08
N GLU A 42 22.92 -46.96 41.07
CA GLU A 42 22.40 -45.60 40.94
C GLU A 42 23.18 -44.78 39.91
N ILE A 43 24.52 -44.73 40.02
CA ILE A 43 25.39 -44.02 39.08
C ILE A 43 25.20 -44.55 37.66
N ARG A 44 25.07 -45.87 37.49
CA ARG A 44 24.81 -46.49 36.19
C ARG A 44 23.48 -46.00 35.59
N ASN A 45 22.43 -45.95 36.40
CA ASN A 45 21.12 -45.46 35.95
C ASN A 45 21.17 -43.98 35.56
N ASP A 46 21.85 -43.14 36.35
CA ASP A 46 22.01 -41.72 36.03
C ASP A 46 22.86 -41.48 34.77
N THR A 47 23.89 -42.30 34.58
CA THR A 47 24.70 -42.29 33.36
C THR A 47 23.84 -42.62 32.15
N GLN A 48 22.97 -43.64 32.25
CA GLN A 48 22.06 -44.00 31.16
C GLN A 48 21.05 -42.90 30.84
N ARG A 49 20.46 -42.27 31.87
CA ARG A 49 19.55 -41.13 31.68
C ARG A 49 20.24 -39.96 30.98
N THR A 50 21.47 -39.65 31.39
CA THR A 50 22.28 -38.58 30.80
C THR A 50 22.62 -38.88 29.34
N SER A 51 22.96 -40.14 29.02
CA SER A 51 23.20 -40.58 27.63
C SER A 51 21.96 -40.35 26.75
N ASN A 52 20.80 -40.81 27.20
CA ASN A 52 19.55 -40.67 26.44
C ASN A 52 19.18 -39.17 26.24
N ALA A 53 19.43 -38.33 27.25
CA ALA A 53 19.21 -36.89 27.15
C ALA A 53 20.18 -36.24 26.15
N ALA A 54 21.44 -36.66 26.13
CA ALA A 54 22.44 -36.19 25.18
C ALA A 54 22.08 -36.57 23.72
N GLU A 55 21.61 -37.80 23.50
CA GLU A 55 21.11 -38.24 22.19
C GLU A 55 19.92 -37.40 21.72
N THR A 56 18.96 -37.13 22.62
CA THR A 56 17.80 -36.27 22.33
C THR A 56 18.25 -34.84 21.97
N LEU A 57 19.23 -34.30 22.71
CA LEU A 57 19.76 -32.98 22.43
C LEU A 57 20.50 -32.93 21.08
N SER A 58 21.26 -33.96 20.74
CA SER A 58 21.92 -34.09 19.44
C SER A 58 20.90 -34.02 18.30
N GLY A 59 19.81 -34.80 18.39
CA GLY A 59 18.75 -34.76 17.38
C GLY A 59 18.09 -33.39 17.25
N ARG A 60 17.91 -32.66 18.37
CA ARG A 60 17.41 -31.27 18.33
C ARG A 60 18.39 -30.32 17.64
N ILE A 61 19.70 -30.48 17.87
CA ILE A 61 20.75 -29.68 17.22
C ILE A 61 20.74 -29.93 15.71
N ASP A 62 20.62 -31.18 15.28
CA ASP A 62 20.57 -31.53 13.84
C ASP A 62 19.34 -30.94 13.14
N ASN A 63 18.18 -30.97 13.81
CA ASN A 63 16.96 -30.34 13.31
C ASN A 63 17.12 -28.81 13.20
N LEU A 64 17.64 -28.16 14.24
CA LEU A 64 17.90 -26.71 14.21
C LEU A 64 18.93 -26.35 13.12
N HIS A 65 19.94 -27.18 12.91
CA HIS A 65 20.89 -26.98 11.83
C HIS A 65 20.20 -27.01 10.47
N SER A 66 19.32 -28.00 10.25
CA SER A 66 18.55 -28.13 9.01
C SER A 66 17.62 -26.94 8.77
N GLU A 67 16.94 -26.47 9.82
CA GLU A 67 16.08 -25.29 9.76
C GLU A 67 16.88 -24.01 9.43
N ILE A 68 18.04 -23.81 10.05
CA ILE A 68 18.94 -22.69 9.73
C ILE A 68 19.40 -22.73 8.27
N GLN A 69 19.72 -23.91 7.73
CA GLN A 69 20.08 -24.03 6.31
C GLN A 69 18.89 -23.70 5.39
N GLY A 70 17.69 -24.12 5.76
CA GLY A 70 16.45 -23.75 5.06
C GLY A 70 16.23 -22.24 5.02
N LEU A 71 16.28 -21.59 6.19
CA LEU A 71 16.13 -20.15 6.32
C LEU A 71 17.20 -19.37 5.54
N ARG A 72 18.45 -19.85 5.52
CA ARG A 72 19.51 -19.26 4.66
C ARG A 72 19.15 -19.32 3.18
N GLY A 73 18.58 -20.45 2.73
CA GLY A 73 18.08 -20.59 1.36
C GLY A 73 16.93 -19.64 1.06
N ASP A 74 15.99 -19.47 2.00
CA ASP A 74 14.87 -18.55 1.86
C ASP A 74 15.33 -17.09 1.76
N ILE A 75 16.29 -16.69 2.60
CA ILE A 75 16.91 -15.35 2.56
C ILE A 75 17.56 -15.09 1.20
N GLU A 76 18.29 -16.06 0.63
CA GLU A 76 18.92 -15.88 -0.68
C GLU A 76 17.88 -15.76 -1.82
N ARG A 77 16.77 -16.50 -1.73
CA ARG A 77 15.65 -16.36 -2.69
C ARG A 77 14.96 -15.00 -2.55
N LEU A 78 14.75 -14.51 -1.34
CA LEU A 78 14.19 -13.18 -1.11
C LEU A 78 15.13 -12.09 -1.63
N ARG A 79 16.43 -12.22 -1.39
CA ARG A 79 17.43 -11.27 -1.90
C ARG A 79 17.41 -11.19 -3.42
N THR A 80 17.43 -12.33 -4.11
CA THR A 80 17.36 -12.37 -5.58
C THR A 80 16.05 -11.78 -6.11
N SER A 81 14.93 -12.01 -5.42
CA SER A 81 13.64 -11.38 -5.74
C SER A 81 13.65 -9.85 -5.55
N VAL A 82 14.23 -9.34 -4.46
CA VAL A 82 14.39 -7.90 -4.22
C VAL A 82 15.30 -7.27 -5.28
N GLU A 83 16.38 -7.94 -5.67
CA GLU A 83 17.24 -7.47 -6.75
C GLU A 83 16.50 -7.43 -8.10
N ALA A 84 15.66 -8.44 -8.39
CA ALA A 84 14.86 -8.48 -9.60
C ALA A 84 13.82 -7.34 -9.65
N THR A 85 13.10 -7.12 -8.54
CA THR A 85 12.13 -6.01 -8.44
C THR A 85 12.81 -4.66 -8.49
N THR A 86 13.96 -4.49 -7.85
CA THR A 86 14.76 -3.25 -7.94
C THR A 86 15.20 -2.96 -9.38
N ARG A 87 15.60 -3.99 -10.14
CA ARG A 87 15.89 -3.83 -11.58
C ARG A 87 14.65 -3.45 -12.36
N ALA A 88 13.51 -4.11 -12.13
CA ALA A 88 12.26 -3.76 -12.80
C ALA A 88 11.82 -2.32 -12.51
N VAL A 89 11.97 -1.84 -11.28
CA VAL A 89 11.73 -0.44 -10.91
C VAL A 89 12.72 0.51 -11.60
N ALA A 90 14.00 0.14 -11.67
CA ALA A 90 15.01 0.92 -12.38
C ALA A 90 14.72 0.97 -13.90
N ASP A 91 14.24 -0.12 -14.48
CA ASP A 91 13.80 -0.17 -15.87
C ASP A 91 12.54 0.67 -16.09
N GLY A 92 11.65 0.76 -15.10
CA GLY A 92 10.51 1.70 -15.09
C GLY A 92 10.92 3.17 -15.19
N ARG A 93 12.15 3.56 -14.82
CA ARG A 93 12.69 4.91 -15.13
C ARG A 93 12.83 5.15 -16.64
N SER A 94 12.84 4.10 -17.45
CA SER A 94 12.70 4.23 -18.90
C SER A 94 11.34 4.83 -19.28
N ASP A 95 10.31 4.65 -18.46
CA ASP A 95 9.02 5.32 -18.63
C ASP A 95 9.15 6.82 -18.32
N GLU A 96 9.92 7.24 -17.30
CA GLU A 96 10.29 8.67 -17.14
C GLU A 96 11.04 9.22 -18.35
N ARG A 97 11.91 8.43 -18.98
CA ARG A 97 12.59 8.82 -20.22
C ARG A 97 11.59 8.97 -21.36
N ILE A 98 10.65 8.04 -21.53
CA ILE A 98 9.57 8.12 -22.54
C ILE A 98 8.70 9.35 -22.28
N LEU A 99 8.39 9.66 -21.01
CA LEU A 99 7.67 10.88 -20.64
C LEU A 99 8.44 12.15 -21.03
N GLY A 100 9.76 12.14 -20.89
CA GLY A 100 10.65 13.21 -21.38
C GLY A 100 10.61 13.35 -22.91
N GLU A 101 10.76 12.25 -23.63
CA GLU A 101 10.67 12.24 -25.11
C GLU A 101 9.30 12.73 -25.61
N ILE A 102 8.20 12.39 -24.92
CA ILE A 102 6.85 12.89 -25.20
C ILE A 102 6.76 14.40 -24.96
N ALA A 103 7.39 14.92 -23.90
CA ALA A 103 7.41 16.35 -23.61
C ALA A 103 8.16 17.14 -24.71
N ASP A 104 9.30 16.62 -25.15
CA ASP A 104 10.08 17.21 -26.24
C ASP A 104 9.32 17.18 -27.58
N LEU A 105 8.68 16.05 -27.91
CA LEU A 105 7.82 15.94 -29.09
C LEU A 105 6.65 16.92 -29.04
N ARG A 106 6.04 17.11 -27.87
CA ARG A 106 4.96 18.10 -27.69
C ARG A 106 5.48 19.51 -27.95
N ALA A 107 6.65 19.87 -27.42
CA ALA A 107 7.26 21.18 -27.67
C ALA A 107 7.55 21.40 -29.16
N ALA A 108 8.05 20.39 -29.86
CA ALA A 108 8.29 20.45 -31.30
C ALA A 108 6.99 20.64 -32.11
N VAL A 109 5.92 19.92 -31.76
CA VAL A 109 4.61 20.06 -32.42
C VAL A 109 4.02 21.47 -32.23
N GLU A 110 4.12 22.03 -31.04
CA GLU A 110 3.66 23.40 -30.77
C GLU A 110 4.49 24.44 -31.52
N GLY A 111 5.82 24.23 -31.65
CA GLY A 111 6.68 25.05 -32.50
C GLY A 111 6.24 25.03 -33.98
N CYS A 112 6.06 23.84 -34.56
CA CYS A 112 5.59 23.73 -35.95
C CYS A 112 4.19 24.33 -36.16
N ARG A 113 3.32 24.29 -35.14
CA ARG A 113 2.02 24.97 -35.20
C ARG A 113 2.14 26.48 -35.23
N ALA A 114 3.04 27.05 -34.42
CA ALA A 114 3.32 28.49 -34.43
C ALA A 114 3.86 28.90 -35.81
N ASP A 115 4.83 28.17 -36.35
CA ASP A 115 5.39 28.42 -37.69
C ASP A 115 4.32 28.32 -38.78
N ALA A 116 3.42 27.32 -38.68
CA ALA A 116 2.32 27.15 -39.62
C ALA A 116 1.25 28.26 -39.49
N ALA A 117 1.02 28.78 -38.28
CA ALA A 117 0.12 29.91 -38.04
C ALA A 117 0.71 31.20 -38.62
N GLU A 118 2.01 31.43 -38.44
CA GLU A 118 2.74 32.57 -39.00
C GLU A 118 2.77 32.52 -40.53
N ALA A 119 3.02 31.35 -41.12
CA ALA A 119 2.93 31.14 -42.56
C ALA A 119 1.50 31.34 -43.12
N ARG A 120 0.46 30.98 -42.36
CA ARG A 120 -0.94 31.28 -42.73
C ARG A 120 -1.22 32.77 -42.65
N GLN A 121 -0.78 33.46 -41.60
CA GLN A 121 -0.96 34.91 -41.48
C GLN A 121 -0.26 35.66 -42.63
N ALA A 122 0.95 35.25 -42.98
CA ALA A 122 1.67 35.77 -44.15
C ALA A 122 0.94 35.47 -45.48
N ALA A 123 0.24 34.34 -45.58
CA ALA A 123 -0.61 34.01 -46.73
C ALA A 123 -1.98 34.73 -46.74
N THR A 124 -2.39 35.33 -45.62
CA THR A 124 -3.69 36.03 -45.46
C THR A 124 -3.60 37.54 -45.77
N GLU A 125 -2.42 38.06 -46.18
CA GLU A 125 -2.25 39.46 -46.62
C GLU A 125 -2.73 39.74 -48.08
N VAL A 126 -3.51 38.82 -48.69
CA VAL A 126 -4.27 39.13 -49.91
C VAL A 126 -5.67 39.63 -49.51
N PRO A 127 -6.16 40.77 -50.02
CA PRO A 127 -7.23 41.52 -49.37
C PRO A 127 -8.55 40.75 -49.21
N GLN A 128 -9.09 40.82 -48.00
CA GLN A 128 -10.43 40.39 -47.65
C GLN A 128 -11.49 41.19 -48.42
N ALA A 129 -12.08 40.55 -49.43
CA ALA A 129 -13.44 40.81 -49.84
C ALA A 129 -14.15 39.44 -49.87
N GLU A 130 -15.38 39.39 -49.35
CA GLU A 130 -16.37 38.31 -49.60
C GLU A 130 -16.60 37.17 -48.59
N GLN A 131 -16.13 37.20 -47.33
CA GLN A 131 -16.51 36.14 -46.36
C GLN A 131 -17.25 36.59 -45.09
N GLN A 132 -17.80 37.81 -45.07
CA GLN A 132 -18.56 38.34 -43.93
C GLN A 132 -20.08 38.07 -43.94
N GLN A 133 -20.59 37.06 -44.66
CA GLN A 133 -22.05 36.87 -44.78
C GLN A 133 -22.62 35.49 -44.42
N ALA A 134 -21.89 34.60 -43.77
CA ALA A 134 -22.47 33.30 -43.37
C ALA A 134 -21.95 32.78 -42.04
N GLN A 135 -22.23 33.49 -40.94
CA GLN A 135 -22.18 32.95 -39.57
C GLN A 135 -22.81 33.93 -38.57
N ALA A 136 -24.11 34.16 -38.73
CA ALA A 136 -24.92 34.86 -37.73
C ALA A 136 -26.32 34.25 -37.72
N ALA A 137 -26.47 33.09 -37.06
CA ALA A 137 -27.73 32.60 -36.49
C ALA A 137 -27.53 31.16 -35.98
N THR A 138 -26.90 31.00 -34.81
CA THR A 138 -27.23 29.99 -33.79
C THR A 138 -26.20 30.07 -32.65
N GLY A 139 -26.59 30.51 -31.46
CA GLY A 139 -25.81 30.21 -30.25
C GLY A 139 -25.74 31.22 -29.09
N GLU A 140 -26.44 32.35 -29.11
CA GLU A 140 -26.28 33.40 -28.08
C GLU A 140 -26.82 33.05 -26.67
N ALA A 141 -27.46 31.89 -26.48
CA ALA A 141 -28.04 31.52 -25.18
C ALA A 141 -27.18 30.56 -24.33
N ASP A 142 -26.20 29.87 -24.92
CA ASP A 142 -25.48 28.75 -24.25
C ASP A 142 -24.06 29.14 -23.80
N THR A 143 -23.43 30.13 -24.44
CA THR A 143 -22.13 30.66 -23.99
C THR A 143 -22.20 31.29 -22.60
N GLY A 144 -23.34 31.90 -22.25
CA GLY A 144 -23.55 32.50 -20.93
C GLY A 144 -23.67 31.49 -19.79
N ASP A 145 -24.00 30.22 -20.08
CA ASP A 145 -23.98 29.15 -19.08
C ASP A 145 -22.56 28.61 -18.90
N PHE A 146 -21.83 28.47 -20.00
CA PHE A 146 -20.42 28.09 -20.00
C PHE A 146 -19.56 29.07 -19.20
N ASP A 147 -19.68 30.38 -19.45
CA ASP A 147 -18.89 31.40 -18.75
C ASP A 147 -19.16 31.38 -17.23
N LYS A 148 -20.42 31.18 -16.81
CA LYS A 148 -20.78 31.04 -15.39
C LYS A 148 -20.13 29.82 -14.75
N LEU A 149 -20.11 28.68 -15.44
CA LEU A 149 -19.47 27.47 -14.93
C LEU A 149 -17.96 27.64 -14.79
N LEU A 150 -17.32 28.40 -15.69
CA LEU A 150 -15.91 28.75 -15.57
C LEU A 150 -15.64 29.66 -14.36
N ASP A 151 -16.50 30.65 -14.12
CA ASP A 151 -16.39 31.54 -12.95
C ASP A 151 -16.56 30.76 -11.63
N LEU A 152 -17.54 29.84 -11.57
CA LEU A 152 -17.72 28.95 -10.42
C LEU A 152 -16.48 28.07 -10.21
N ALA A 153 -15.95 27.45 -11.27
CA ALA A 153 -14.75 26.63 -11.18
C ALA A 153 -13.51 27.43 -10.75
N ALA A 154 -13.39 28.69 -11.15
CA ALA A 154 -12.31 29.58 -10.73
C ALA A 154 -12.38 29.92 -9.23
N GLY A 155 -13.59 29.94 -8.64
CA GLY A 155 -13.83 30.16 -7.21
C GLY A 155 -13.57 28.94 -6.33
N VAL A 156 -13.45 27.74 -6.91
CA VAL A 156 -13.25 26.49 -6.16
C VAL A 156 -11.77 26.28 -5.82
N ALA A 157 -11.46 26.18 -4.52
CA ALA A 157 -10.12 25.85 -4.06
C ALA A 157 -9.72 24.42 -4.46
N TYR A 158 -10.59 23.45 -4.19
CA TYR A 158 -10.50 22.07 -4.66
C TYR A 158 -11.89 21.42 -4.70
N ALA A 159 -12.08 20.50 -5.63
CA ALA A 159 -13.28 19.67 -5.77
C ALA A 159 -12.89 18.19 -5.77
N GLU A 160 -13.65 17.37 -5.05
CA GLU A 160 -13.49 15.93 -5.05
C GLU A 160 -14.38 15.34 -6.14
N ILE A 161 -13.78 14.61 -7.08
CA ILE A 161 -14.50 13.91 -8.15
C ILE A 161 -14.52 12.42 -7.87
N SER A 162 -15.71 11.82 -7.91
CA SER A 162 -15.90 10.38 -7.76
C SER A 162 -16.57 9.81 -9.01
N CYS A 163 -15.88 8.93 -9.73
CA CYS A 163 -16.37 8.34 -10.97
C CYS A 163 -15.79 6.96 -11.29
N HIS A 164 -16.40 6.22 -12.22
CA HIS A 164 -15.83 4.96 -12.69
C HIS A 164 -14.50 5.18 -13.43
N ARG A 165 -13.58 4.21 -13.36
CA ARG A 165 -12.26 4.26 -14.02
C ARG A 165 -12.31 4.69 -15.48
N ASP A 166 -13.19 4.11 -16.29
CA ASP A 166 -13.31 4.50 -17.71
C ASP A 166 -13.76 5.96 -17.90
N THR A 167 -14.57 6.49 -16.98
CA THR A 167 -15.00 7.90 -17.02
C THR A 167 -13.84 8.82 -16.63
N TRP A 168 -13.02 8.40 -15.66
CA TRP A 168 -11.79 9.08 -15.33
C TRP A 168 -10.81 9.12 -16.51
N ASP A 169 -10.58 7.97 -17.16
CA ASP A 169 -9.71 7.87 -18.34
C ASP A 169 -10.23 8.76 -19.48
N PHE A 170 -11.55 8.80 -19.70
CA PHE A 170 -12.18 9.71 -20.64
C PHE A 170 -11.92 11.18 -20.29
N LEU A 171 -12.14 11.59 -19.04
CA LEU A 171 -11.91 12.96 -18.58
C LEU A 171 -10.47 13.40 -18.83
N VAL A 172 -9.50 12.58 -18.41
CA VAL A 172 -8.07 12.85 -18.62
C VAL A 172 -7.73 12.92 -20.11
N ALA A 173 -8.28 12.02 -20.94
CA ALA A 173 -8.06 12.04 -22.38
C ALA A 173 -8.57 13.34 -23.05
N GLN A 174 -9.70 13.87 -22.59
CA GLN A 174 -10.26 15.13 -23.10
C GLN A 174 -9.50 16.36 -22.58
N SER A 175 -9.23 16.43 -21.28
CA SER A 175 -8.76 17.66 -20.64
C SER A 175 -7.23 17.80 -20.56
N SER A 176 -6.45 16.73 -20.73
CA SER A 176 -4.99 16.75 -20.57
C SER A 176 -4.23 17.69 -21.54
N ARG A 177 -4.91 18.15 -22.59
CA ARG A 177 -4.38 19.12 -23.56
C ARG A 177 -4.74 20.57 -23.24
N GLY A 178 -5.63 20.80 -22.26
CA GLY A 178 -6.07 22.14 -21.86
C GLY A 178 -4.97 22.90 -21.12
N GLN A 179 -4.86 24.21 -21.37
CA GLN A 179 -3.82 25.08 -20.79
C GLN A 179 -3.83 25.06 -19.25
N HIS A 180 -5.01 24.91 -18.66
CA HIS A 180 -5.22 24.96 -17.21
C HIS A 180 -5.15 23.59 -16.54
N PHE A 181 -4.95 22.51 -17.30
CA PHE A 181 -4.89 21.17 -16.74
C PHE A 181 -3.66 20.99 -15.85
N ARG A 182 -3.87 20.47 -14.64
CA ARG A 182 -2.83 20.06 -13.69
C ARG A 182 -3.17 18.67 -13.17
N LEU A 183 -2.13 17.89 -12.88
CA LEU A 183 -2.31 16.57 -12.26
C LEU A 183 -3.00 16.74 -10.89
N PRO A 184 -3.99 15.91 -10.57
CA PRO A 184 -4.65 15.90 -9.27
C PRO A 184 -3.63 15.68 -8.14
N GLY A 185 -3.89 16.27 -6.97
CA GLY A 185 -3.02 16.11 -5.80
C GLY A 185 -3.10 14.72 -5.17
N MET A 186 -4.27 14.09 -5.26
CA MET A 186 -4.55 12.75 -4.78
C MET A 186 -5.48 12.05 -5.78
N VAL A 187 -5.19 10.78 -6.09
CA VAL A 187 -6.01 9.89 -6.91
C VAL A 187 -6.00 8.53 -6.24
N GLU A 188 -7.14 8.09 -5.73
CA GLU A 188 -7.32 6.76 -5.16
C GLU A 188 -8.19 5.91 -6.07
N GLU A 189 -7.77 4.66 -6.33
CA GLU A 189 -8.56 3.67 -7.06
C GLU A 189 -8.99 2.56 -6.10
N LYS A 190 -10.30 2.32 -6.01
CA LYS A 190 -10.87 1.21 -5.24
C LYS A 190 -12.12 0.69 -5.93
N ASP A 191 -12.19 -0.63 -6.13
CA ASP A 191 -13.38 -1.29 -6.70
C ASP A 191 -13.90 -0.63 -8.01
N CYS A 192 -12.97 -0.31 -8.93
CA CYS A 192 -13.21 0.39 -10.20
C CYS A 192 -13.76 1.84 -10.09
N LEU A 193 -13.78 2.39 -8.87
CA LEU A 193 -14.08 3.80 -8.59
C LEU A 193 -12.77 4.57 -8.42
N ILE A 194 -12.73 5.75 -9.02
CA ILE A 194 -11.67 6.74 -8.85
C ILE A 194 -12.23 7.89 -8.03
N ASP A 195 -11.54 8.19 -6.92
CA ASP A 195 -11.74 9.39 -6.12
C ASP A 195 -10.51 10.29 -6.31
N ALA A 196 -10.69 11.52 -6.79
CA ALA A 196 -9.59 12.43 -7.09
C ALA A 196 -9.85 13.89 -6.68
N ASP A 197 -8.79 14.55 -6.24
CA ASP A 197 -8.83 15.97 -5.87
C ASP A 197 -8.43 16.87 -7.04
N LEU A 198 -9.42 17.58 -7.60
CA LEU A 198 -9.23 18.51 -8.70
C LEU A 198 -9.13 19.94 -8.19
N SER A 199 -8.08 20.65 -8.60
CA SER A 199 -8.01 22.11 -8.42
C SER A 199 -9.03 22.82 -9.33
N GLY A 200 -9.48 24.02 -8.95
CA GLY A 200 -10.34 24.85 -9.80
C GLY A 200 -9.78 25.09 -11.21
N ARG A 201 -8.44 25.19 -11.35
CA ARG A 201 -7.78 25.32 -12.67
C ARG A 201 -7.93 24.07 -13.53
N THR A 202 -7.78 22.89 -12.93
CA THR A 202 -8.03 21.63 -13.62
C THR A 202 -9.50 21.50 -14.00
N LEU A 203 -10.41 21.97 -13.15
CA LEU A 203 -11.84 21.96 -13.42
C LEU A 203 -12.22 22.86 -14.59
N ILE A 204 -11.62 24.05 -14.71
CA ILE A 204 -11.73 24.92 -15.90
C ILE A 204 -11.30 24.17 -17.17
N ALA A 205 -10.15 23.48 -17.13
CA ALA A 205 -9.68 22.72 -18.30
C ALA A 205 -10.61 21.56 -18.68
N VAL A 206 -11.24 20.92 -17.69
CA VAL A 206 -12.23 19.87 -17.93
C VAL A 206 -13.49 20.46 -18.56
N LEU A 207 -14.05 21.54 -17.99
CA LEU A 207 -15.26 22.19 -18.51
C LEU A 207 -15.05 22.70 -19.95
N ASP A 208 -13.93 23.36 -20.21
CA ASP A 208 -13.54 23.85 -21.54
C ASP A 208 -13.45 22.72 -22.57
N ALA A 209 -12.71 21.65 -22.25
CA ALA A 209 -12.56 20.50 -23.14
C ALA A 209 -13.89 19.81 -23.42
N LEU A 210 -14.71 19.57 -22.40
CA LEU A 210 -16.01 18.92 -22.57
C LEU A 210 -16.99 19.79 -23.37
N TRP A 211 -16.98 21.10 -23.15
CA TRP A 211 -17.84 22.05 -23.87
C TRP A 211 -17.50 22.09 -25.36
N HIS A 212 -16.22 22.09 -25.71
CA HIS A 212 -15.78 21.99 -27.10
C HIS A 212 -16.09 20.62 -27.71
N THR A 213 -15.82 19.54 -26.99
CA THR A 213 -16.03 18.16 -27.47
C THR A 213 -17.51 17.88 -27.76
N GLN A 214 -18.45 18.32 -26.90
CA GLN A 214 -19.89 18.09 -27.14
C GLN A 214 -20.43 18.85 -28.37
N ARG A 215 -19.77 19.94 -28.77
CA ARG A 215 -20.16 20.86 -29.86
C ARG A 215 -19.46 20.61 -31.18
N ASN A 216 -18.37 19.84 -31.19
CA ASN A 216 -17.58 19.60 -32.38
C ASN A 216 -18.23 18.54 -33.29
N PRO A 217 -18.72 18.88 -34.50
CA PRO A 217 -19.41 17.92 -35.37
C PRO A 217 -18.51 16.79 -35.89
N ASP A 218 -17.18 16.98 -35.90
CA ASP A 218 -16.19 16.02 -36.40
C ASP A 218 -15.89 14.90 -35.38
N VAL A 219 -16.30 15.06 -34.13
CA VAL A 219 -16.14 14.05 -33.07
C VAL A 219 -17.28 13.01 -33.15
N GLU A 220 -17.00 11.73 -32.89
CA GLU A 220 -18.01 10.67 -32.90
C GLU A 220 -19.25 11.01 -32.04
N PRO A 221 -20.49 10.72 -32.50
CA PRO A 221 -21.71 11.03 -31.75
C PRO A 221 -21.73 10.50 -30.31
N GLY A 222 -21.18 9.29 -30.06
CA GLY A 222 -21.08 8.70 -28.73
C GLY A 222 -20.23 9.55 -27.78
N THR A 223 -19.03 9.92 -28.22
CA THR A 223 -18.10 10.80 -27.50
C THR A 223 -18.71 12.15 -27.17
N ARG A 224 -19.46 12.76 -28.10
CA ARG A 224 -20.16 14.02 -27.85
C ARG A 224 -21.24 13.90 -26.77
N ARG A 225 -22.03 12.82 -26.81
CA ARG A 225 -23.09 12.57 -25.82
C ARG A 225 -22.52 12.28 -24.44
N LEU A 226 -21.42 11.53 -24.36
CA LEU A 226 -20.70 11.32 -23.11
C LEU A 226 -20.15 12.63 -22.56
N ALA A 227 -19.50 13.45 -23.39
CA ALA A 227 -18.99 14.76 -23.00
C ALA A 227 -20.11 15.66 -22.45
N ALA A 228 -21.27 15.71 -23.14
CA ALA A 228 -22.41 16.50 -22.69
C ALA A 228 -22.99 16.03 -21.36
N LYS A 229 -23.07 14.71 -21.15
CA LYS A 229 -23.58 14.14 -19.90
C LYS A 229 -22.68 14.45 -18.72
N VAL A 230 -21.36 14.32 -18.91
CA VAL A 230 -20.36 14.60 -17.88
C VAL A 230 -20.28 16.11 -17.60
N TYR A 231 -20.30 16.95 -18.63
CA TYR A 231 -20.36 18.41 -18.52
C TYR A 231 -21.55 18.87 -17.68
N GLY A 232 -22.75 18.36 -17.99
CA GLY A 232 -23.96 18.67 -17.24
C GLY A 232 -23.87 18.29 -15.76
N ARG A 233 -23.28 17.14 -15.43
CA ARG A 233 -23.10 16.71 -14.02
C ARG A 233 -22.18 17.61 -13.23
N ILE A 234 -21.08 18.02 -13.86
CA ILE A 234 -20.14 18.96 -13.24
C ILE A 234 -20.85 20.30 -13.02
N GLY A 235 -21.62 20.76 -14.00
CA GLY A 235 -22.42 21.98 -13.88
C GLY A 235 -23.46 21.91 -12.76
N ASP A 236 -24.23 20.83 -12.68
CA ASP A 236 -25.22 20.61 -11.63
C ASP A 236 -24.58 20.58 -10.23
N ALA A 237 -23.39 19.99 -10.09
CA ALA A 237 -22.65 19.95 -8.83
C ALA A 237 -22.14 21.34 -8.42
N LEU A 238 -21.59 22.11 -9.37
CA LEU A 238 -21.11 23.46 -9.12
C LEU A 238 -22.25 24.44 -8.77
N GLY A 239 -23.38 24.33 -9.45
CA GLY A 239 -24.56 25.18 -9.17
C GLY A 239 -25.16 24.93 -7.77
N LYS A 240 -25.04 23.71 -7.22
CA LYS A 240 -25.50 23.41 -5.85
C LYS A 240 -24.64 24.10 -4.79
N VAL A 241 -23.33 24.20 -5.02
CA VAL A 241 -22.40 24.87 -4.09
C VAL A 241 -22.66 26.38 -4.03
N GLU A 242 -23.04 27.00 -5.15
CA GLU A 242 -23.45 28.40 -5.19
C GLU A 242 -24.77 28.63 -4.40
N ALA A 243 -25.74 27.71 -4.54
CA ALA A 243 -27.02 27.81 -3.86
C ALA A 243 -26.90 27.67 -2.33
N ASP A 244 -26.03 26.78 -1.83
CA ASP A 244 -25.76 26.59 -0.40
C ASP A 244 -24.89 27.72 0.21
N GLY A 245 -24.20 28.50 -0.62
CA GLY A 245 -23.32 29.61 -0.23
C GLY A 245 -24.00 30.94 0.10
N SER A 246 -25.35 31.02 0.09
CA SER A 246 -26.07 32.25 0.45
C SER A 246 -25.96 32.53 1.97
N PRO A 247 -25.71 33.79 2.40
CA PRO A 247 -25.24 34.09 3.76
C PRO A 247 -26.38 34.16 4.79
N GLU A 248 -26.83 33.01 5.30
CA GLU A 248 -27.63 32.97 6.53
C GLU A 248 -26.73 32.92 7.78
N GLN A 249 -26.39 34.13 8.22
CA GLN A 249 -26.30 34.57 9.62
C GLN A 249 -25.94 33.53 10.70
N HIS A 250 -24.67 33.59 11.13
CA HIS A 250 -24.19 33.52 12.51
C HIS A 250 -25.13 32.88 13.55
N ARG A 251 -24.80 31.66 13.99
CA ARG A 251 -24.85 31.33 15.42
C ARG A 251 -23.74 30.38 15.83
N ALA A 252 -23.12 30.76 16.94
CA ALA A 252 -21.89 30.24 17.50
C ALA A 252 -21.99 28.77 17.92
N GLY A 253 -20.94 28.01 17.60
CA GLY A 253 -20.67 26.67 18.10
C GLY A 253 -19.27 26.29 17.61
N ALA A 254 -18.28 26.36 18.49
CA ALA A 254 -16.90 26.08 18.18
C ALA A 254 -16.69 24.56 18.02
N GLU A 255 -16.46 24.11 16.79
CA GLU A 255 -15.82 22.85 16.42
C GLU A 255 -15.27 23.06 14.99
N GLN A 256 -14.07 22.56 14.69
CA GLN A 256 -13.39 22.75 13.40
C GLN A 256 -14.33 22.44 12.21
N ARG A 257 -14.89 23.48 11.60
CA ARG A 257 -15.65 23.38 10.36
C ARG A 257 -14.61 23.29 9.24
N GLN A 258 -14.34 22.06 8.77
CA GLN A 258 -13.66 21.87 7.50
C GLN A 258 -14.38 22.71 6.43
N PRO A 259 -13.65 23.40 5.53
CA PRO A 259 -14.30 24.14 4.46
C PRO A 259 -15.17 23.16 3.65
N ASP A 260 -16.39 23.58 3.30
CA ASP A 260 -17.30 22.76 2.50
C ASP A 260 -16.61 22.41 1.18
N VAL A 261 -16.35 21.12 0.97
CA VAL A 261 -15.66 20.63 -0.23
C VAL A 261 -16.70 20.44 -1.32
N THR A 262 -16.45 21.03 -2.48
CA THR A 262 -17.29 20.77 -3.65
C THR A 262 -17.14 19.30 -4.06
N ARG A 263 -18.16 18.48 -3.80
CA ARG A 263 -18.18 17.06 -4.18
C ARG A 263 -18.93 16.87 -5.50
N ILE A 264 -18.23 16.33 -6.50
CA ILE A 264 -18.74 16.07 -7.84
C ILE A 264 -18.84 14.55 -8.02
N VAL A 265 -20.06 14.03 -8.13
CA VAL A 265 -20.29 12.60 -8.36
C VAL A 265 -20.70 12.39 -9.81
N ILE A 266 -19.89 11.63 -10.56
CA ILE A 266 -20.11 11.31 -11.98
C ILE A 266 -20.43 9.81 -12.16
N ASP A 267 -20.85 9.14 -11.10
CA ASP A 267 -21.22 7.73 -11.10
C ASP A 267 -22.73 7.55 -10.82
N ASP A 268 -23.39 6.68 -11.59
CA ASP A 268 -24.83 6.35 -11.46
C ASP A 268 -25.08 5.01 -10.76
N ARG A 269 -24.06 4.41 -10.12
CA ARG A 269 -24.30 3.20 -9.34
C ARG A 269 -25.46 3.46 -8.36
N PRO A 270 -26.51 2.63 -8.36
CA PRO A 270 -27.62 2.80 -7.42
C PRO A 270 -27.05 2.75 -5.99
N PRO A 271 -27.59 3.54 -5.06
CA PRO A 271 -27.13 3.50 -3.68
C PRO A 271 -27.19 2.06 -3.21
N ALA A 272 -26.06 1.54 -2.70
CA ALA A 272 -25.99 0.20 -2.16
C ALA A 272 -27.12 0.10 -1.11
N GLU A 273 -28.09 -0.79 -1.34
CA GLU A 273 -29.15 -1.02 -0.37
C GLU A 273 -28.47 -1.36 0.96
N ALA A 274 -28.69 -0.50 1.96
CA ALA A 274 -28.18 -0.69 3.29
C ALA A 274 -28.63 -2.09 3.75
N SER A 275 -27.71 -3.04 3.78
CA SER A 275 -27.98 -4.37 4.28
C SER A 275 -28.16 -4.23 5.79
N ASN A 276 -29.42 -4.23 6.18
CA ASN A 276 -29.92 -4.18 7.55
C ASN A 276 -29.64 -5.49 8.30
#